data_AF-A0A7S7MSB5-F1
#
_entry.id   AF-A0A7S7MSB5-F1
#
_cell.length_a   1.000
_cell.length_b   1.000
_cell.length_c   1.000
_cell.angle_alpha   90.00
_cell.angle_beta   90.00
_cell.angle_gamma   90.00
#
_symmetry.space_group_name_H-M   'P 1'
#
loop_
_entity.id
_entity.type
_entity.pdbx_description
1 polymer ?
#
loop_
_entity_poly.entity_id
_entity_poly.type
_entity_poly.pdbx_seq_one_letter_code
_entity_poly.pdbx_strand_id
1 'polypeptide(L)'
;MTRYMPLTGHDSTIPALLIDTQAPLDVLYDAAAYRIRAVTQFLENLAFREEISSDAVVLHDFALLLAIPLRDGCDLMDVIGRKLSSQAS
;
A
#
# COMPACT_ATOMS: atom_id res chain seq x y z
N MET A 1 11.95 -2.71 17.07
CA MET A 1 11.54 -1.83 15.95
C MET A 1 11.35 -0.41 16.49
N THR A 2 11.72 0.62 15.73
CA THR A 2 11.37 2.02 16.07
C THR A 2 9.86 2.20 15.99
N ARG A 3 9.27 3.02 16.85
CA ARG A 3 7.80 3.19 16.90
C ARG A 3 7.23 3.69 15.58
N TYR A 4 7.87 4.67 14.96
CA TYR A 4 7.47 5.19 13.66
C TYR A 4 8.43 4.68 12.60
N MET A 5 7.88 4.09 11.56
CA MET A 5 8.60 3.65 10.37
C MET A 5 8.08 4.44 9.17
N PRO A 6 8.95 5.06 8.35
CA PRO A 6 8.48 5.75 7.15
C PRO A 6 7.86 4.78 6.15
N LEU A 7 6.81 5.23 5.45
CA LEU A 7 6.38 4.56 4.23
C LEU A 7 7.51 4.61 3.21
N THR A 8 7.66 3.56 2.43
CA THR A 8 8.50 3.60 1.24
C THR A 8 7.82 4.52 0.22
N GLY A 9 8.54 5.47 -0.36
CA GLY A 9 8.02 6.27 -1.46
C GLY A 9 8.39 7.75 -1.46
N HIS A 10 8.43 8.27 -2.69
CA HIS A 10 8.89 9.59 -3.14
C HIS A 10 10.30 9.94 -2.66
N ASP A 11 11.09 10.57 -3.53
CA ASP A 11 12.50 10.96 -3.28
C ASP A 11 12.63 12.13 -2.28
N SER A 12 11.85 12.10 -1.20
CA SER A 12 11.95 13.05 -0.09
C SER A 12 12.98 12.54 0.91
N THR A 13 13.93 13.41 1.27
CA THR A 13 14.90 13.15 2.33
C THR A 13 14.28 13.22 3.73
N ILE A 14 13.08 13.80 3.85
CA ILE A 14 12.35 13.94 5.11
C ILE A 14 11.04 13.13 5.01
N PRO A 15 10.85 12.10 5.86
CA PRO A 15 9.63 11.31 5.83
C PRO A 15 8.45 12.09 6.43
N ALA A 16 7.40 12.29 5.65
CA ALA A 16 6.17 12.96 6.07
C ALA A 16 5.03 11.98 6.42
N LEU A 17 5.09 10.76 5.90
CA LEU A 17 4.09 9.71 6.13
C LEU A 17 4.76 8.53 6.84
N LEU A 18 4.15 8.08 7.94
CA LEU A 18 4.74 7.12 8.87
C LEU A 18 3.71 6.06 9.27
N ILE A 19 4.18 4.83 9.45
CA ILE A 19 3.47 3.72 10.09
C ILE A 19 3.81 3.75 11.58
N ASP A 20 2.81 3.74 12.47
CA ASP A 20 3.01 3.40 13.88
C ASP A 20 3.13 1.87 14.01
N THR A 21 4.35 1.36 14.10
CA THR A 21 4.62 -0.09 14.17
C THR A 21 4.11 -0.71 15.49
N GLN A 22 3.79 0.11 16.49
CA GLN A 22 3.23 -0.34 17.75
C GLN A 22 1.71 -0.43 17.74
N ALA A 23 1.04 0.02 16.66
CA ALA A 23 -0.40 -0.15 16.50
C ALA A 23 -0.82 -1.64 16.61
N PRO A 24 -2.05 -1.92 17.07
CA PRO A 24 -2.60 -3.27 17.13
C PRO A 24 -2.50 -4.02 15.80
N LEU A 25 -2.29 -5.34 15.85
CA LEU A 25 -2.01 -6.16 14.67
C LEU A 25 -3.21 -6.19 13.70
N ASP A 26 -4.42 -6.27 14.25
CA ASP A 26 -5.70 -6.17 13.53
C ASP A 26 -5.85 -4.82 12.83
N VAL A 27 -5.50 -3.72 13.49
CA VAL A 27 -5.55 -2.37 12.90
C VAL A 27 -4.55 -2.25 11.74
N LEU A 28 -3.34 -2.77 11.89
CA LEU A 28 -2.34 -2.80 10.82
C LEU A 28 -2.80 -3.65 9.63
N TYR A 29 -3.39 -4.82 9.92
CA TYR A 29 -3.91 -5.74 8.93
C TYR A 29 -5.07 -5.13 8.14
N ASP A 30 -6.07 -4.55 8.82
CA ASP A 30 -7.22 -3.92 8.19
C ASP A 30 -6.78 -2.76 7.28
N ALA A 31 -5.81 -1.97 7.73
CA ALA A 31 -5.25 -0.88 6.94
C ALA A 31 -4.52 -1.36 5.67
N ALA A 32 -3.79 -2.49 5.75
CA ALA A 32 -3.11 -3.10 4.61
C ALA A 32 -4.11 -3.73 3.64
N ALA A 33 -5.03 -4.54 4.17
CA ALA A 33 -6.04 -5.25 3.42
C ALA A 33 -6.97 -4.30 2.68
N TYR A 34 -7.40 -3.20 3.31
CA TYR A 34 -8.24 -2.20 2.65
C TYR A 34 -7.57 -1.61 1.41
N ARG A 35 -6.30 -1.20 1.51
CA ARG A 35 -5.54 -0.60 0.40
C ARG A 35 -5.33 -1.58 -0.75
N ILE A 36 -4.86 -2.79 -0.44
CA ILE A 36 -4.62 -3.82 -1.46
C ILE A 36 -5.92 -4.17 -2.16
N ARG A 37 -7.02 -4.38 -1.40
CA ARG A 37 -8.33 -4.70 -1.99
C ARG A 37 -8.87 -3.57 -2.85
N ALA A 38 -8.71 -2.31 -2.44
CA ALA A 38 -9.15 -1.17 -3.24
C ALA A 38 -8.43 -1.14 -4.60
N VAL A 39 -7.11 -1.37 -4.61
CA VAL A 39 -6.31 -1.47 -5.85
C VAL A 39 -6.77 -2.66 -6.70
N THR A 40 -6.96 -3.84 -6.09
CA THR A 40 -7.42 -5.04 -6.79
C THR A 40 -8.79 -4.79 -7.46
N GLN A 41 -9.76 -4.27 -6.70
CA GLN A 41 -11.09 -3.98 -7.22
C GLN A 41 -11.04 -2.96 -8.36
N PHE A 42 -10.19 -1.94 -8.26
CA PHE A 42 -10.02 -0.98 -9.34
C PHE A 42 -9.45 -1.65 -10.61
N LEU A 43 -8.40 -2.46 -10.47
CA LEU A 43 -7.77 -3.16 -11.59
C LEU A 43 -8.71 -4.18 -12.24
N GLU A 44 -9.49 -4.92 -11.45
CA GLU A 44 -10.52 -5.83 -11.95
C GLU A 44 -11.57 -5.05 -12.76
N ASN A 45 -12.11 -3.96 -12.19
CA ASN A 45 -13.06 -3.10 -12.90
C ASN A 45 -12.48 -2.50 -14.18
N LEU A 46 -11.18 -2.21 -14.21
CA LEU A 46 -10.51 -1.73 -15.41
C LEU A 46 -10.40 -2.84 -16.47
N ALA A 47 -9.99 -4.05 -16.07
CA ALA A 47 -9.79 -5.18 -16.97
C ALA A 47 -11.09 -5.64 -17.68
N PHE A 48 -12.25 -5.47 -17.04
CA PHE A 48 -13.56 -5.86 -17.61
C PHE A 48 -14.28 -4.74 -18.40
N ARG A 49 -13.69 -3.55 -18.55
CA ARG A 49 -14.30 -2.49 -19.36
C ARG A 49 -14.02 -2.71 -20.85
N GLU A 50 -15.08 -2.96 -21.62
CA GLU A 50 -15.02 -3.17 -23.07
C GLU A 50 -14.57 -1.91 -23.85
N GLU A 51 -14.81 -0.72 -23.30
CA GLU A 51 -14.42 0.57 -23.89
C GLU A 51 -13.54 1.37 -22.92
N ILE A 52 -12.26 1.01 -22.82
CA ILE A 52 -11.25 2.00 -22.43
C ILE A 52 -10.76 2.60 -23.75
N SER A 53 -11.26 3.77 -24.13
CA SER A 53 -10.64 4.58 -25.19
C SER A 53 -9.27 5.03 -24.67
N SER A 54 -8.30 4.12 -24.69
CA SER A 54 -7.12 4.24 -23.84
C SER A 54 -6.06 5.07 -24.54
N ASP A 55 -6.11 6.38 -24.33
CA ASP A 55 -4.93 7.22 -24.53
C ASP A 55 -3.85 6.71 -23.55
N ALA A 56 -2.66 6.37 -24.04
CA ALA A 56 -1.61 5.73 -23.24
C ALA A 56 -1.21 6.55 -21.99
N VAL A 57 -1.43 7.87 -22.05
CA VAL A 57 -1.27 8.82 -20.94
C VAL A 57 -2.17 8.46 -19.74
N VAL A 58 -3.41 8.04 -19.99
CA VAL A 58 -4.39 7.73 -18.93
C VAL A 58 -3.99 6.47 -18.16
N LEU A 59 -3.44 5.45 -18.84
CA LEU A 59 -2.95 4.23 -18.17
C LEU A 59 -1.71 4.50 -17.34
N HIS A 60 -0.82 5.39 -17.80
CA HIS A 60 0.36 5.78 -17.04
C HIS A 60 -0.03 6.49 -15.73
N ASP A 61 -0.96 7.44 -15.81
CA ASP A 61 -1.45 8.15 -14.63
C ASP A 61 -2.15 7.22 -13.64
N PHE A 62 -2.93 6.25 -14.12
CA PHE A 62 -3.52 5.22 -13.25
C PHE A 62 -2.45 4.34 -12.60
N ALA A 63 -1.42 3.91 -13.34
CA ALA A 63 -0.35 3.11 -12.76
C ALA A 63 0.38 3.87 -11.63
N LEU A 64 0.69 5.15 -11.84
CA LEU A 64 1.28 6.00 -10.81
C LEU A 64 0.36 6.16 -9.60
N LEU A 65 -0.94 6.40 -9.83
CA LEU A 65 -1.93 6.54 -8.76
C LEU A 65 -2.07 5.26 -7.94
N LEU A 66 -2.15 4.09 -8.59
CA LEU A 66 -2.34 2.79 -7.93
C LEU A 66 -1.08 2.30 -7.21
N ALA A 67 0.10 2.71 -7.66
CA ALA A 67 1.36 2.35 -7.03
C ALA A 67 1.45 2.86 -5.58
N ILE A 68 0.82 4.00 -5.26
CA ILE A 68 0.83 4.59 -3.91
C ILE A 68 0.13 3.67 -2.89
N PRO A 69 -1.20 3.42 -2.98
CA PRO A 69 -1.89 2.57 -2.01
C PRO A 69 -1.38 1.12 -2.02
N LEU A 70 -0.91 0.60 -3.17
CA LEU A 70 -0.33 -0.73 -3.22
C LEU A 70 0.98 -0.80 -2.41
N ARG A 71 1.86 0.19 -2.57
CA ARG A 71 3.11 0.29 -1.83
C ARG A 71 2.86 0.47 -0.34
N ASP A 72 1.96 1.38 0.04
CA ASP A 72 1.54 1.57 1.43
C ASP A 72 1.05 0.25 2.05
N GLY A 73 0.25 -0.52 1.30
CA GLY A 73 -0.21 -1.84 1.70
C GLY A 73 0.93 -2.82 1.91
N CYS A 74 1.91 -2.85 1.01
CA CYS A 74 3.12 -3.69 1.14
C CYS A 74 3.96 -3.31 2.36
N ASP A 75 4.15 -2.03 2.65
CA ASP A 75 4.89 -1.58 3.84
C ASP A 75 4.21 -2.02 5.14
N LEU A 76 2.87 -1.92 5.20
CA LEU A 76 2.10 -2.42 6.33
C LEU A 76 2.25 -3.94 6.48
N MET A 77 2.24 -4.70 5.38
CA MET A 77 2.47 -6.15 5.39
C MET A 77 3.87 -6.53 5.88
N ASP A 78 4.90 -5.75 5.54
CA ASP A 78 6.27 -5.93 6.08
C ASP A 78 6.31 -5.68 7.60
N VAL A 79 5.66 -4.61 8.08
CA VAL A 79 5.53 -4.34 9.52
C VAL A 79 4.79 -5.48 10.25
N ILE A 80 3.69 -5.99 9.68
CA ILE A 80 2.95 -7.15 10.19
C ILE A 80 3.86 -8.38 10.28
N GLY A 81 4.58 -8.68 9.21
CA GLY A 81 5.52 -9.81 9.16
C GLY A 81 6.57 -9.73 10.27
N ARG A 82 7.21 -8.56 10.43
CA ARG A 82 8.22 -8.35 11.49
C ARG A 82 7.63 -8.49 12.89
N LYS A 83 6.43 -7.99 13.14
CA LYS A 83 5.73 -8.17 14.43
C LYS A 83 5.50 -9.64 14.72
N LEU A 84 4.95 -10.38 13.75
CA LEU A 84 4.69 -11.81 13.91
C LEU A 84 5.98 -12.59 14.18
N SER A 85 7.06 -12.32 13.45
CA SER A 85 8.36 -12.95 13.71
C SER A 85 8.90 -12.65 15.11
N SER A 86 8.72 -11.42 15.60
CA SER A 86 9.15 -11.04 16.95
C SER A 86 8.34 -11.68 18.07
N GLN A 87 7.09 -12.09 17.82
CA GLN A 87 6.25 -12.81 18.78
C GLN A 87 6.56 -14.30 18.81
N ALA A 88 7.11 -14.84 17.72
CA ALA A 88 7.48 -16.25 17.58
C ALA A 88 8.91 -16.57 18.06
N SER A 89 9.71 -15.55 18.41
CA SER A 89 11.09 -15.66 18.91
C SER A 89 11.13 -15.51 20.43
#